data_AF-A0A8M1KGB2-F1
#
_entry.id   AF-A0A8M1KGB2-F1
#
_cell.length_a   1.000
_cell.length_b   1.000
_cell.length_c   1.000
_cell.angle_alpha   90.00
_cell.angle_beta   90.00
_cell.angle_gamma   90.00
#
_symmetry.space_group_name_H-M   'P 1'
#
loop_
_entity.id
_entity.type
_entity.pdbx_description
1 polymer ?
#
loop_
_entity_poly.entity_id
_entity_poly.type
_entity_poly.pdbx_seq_one_letter_code
_entity_poly.pdbx_strand_id
1 'polypeptide(L)'
;LEQQKAGLRGELDQWMLHKRACEEVGGFLMEGRYSLSRLRLLTGSLGAVQTQVESLEALQGELEAPEGSLTLTLAKLTSTTQLLLRTCHPCVSDTLTHTLTDITLRWNGLLEQVCDQCRSSKALRLQWRRYQELHTHTHSAVRRHEEEARRLLTSASERDVTGEEVAVWIQNCCDLLAVQESVQASLQEFEGVAEQLRKQVDPCAMATFHSDHLSLTQRLATVEHALCRQQSVLQCWTQESEGFVEQLDSLTQLCEEAEQVLRDLDLAGPPEPTAIQDRMGKLKTLMLNLSSWSPDVERLNDLGYRLPLSDHQRKHLQGLNRTWNTLSAHTIERYSKLQATHLQRLSFLEKCEAWLDFLSCSEERLAVEISGNHHSLLQQQKDHKLFQAEMFSRQQILYSITSDGHRLLNQKDSEDFGLKVALLSHQWQGVVRGAQQRQGVIDSLLRQWEHYRHLLAKLLRWLDEAALHPHTGQQGAPVALQQARRTLDHIQLKERLLQRQQSSYILVVEAGRTLLLSVDSRAEASLQAELSDVQERWRNAILRLDERKKDLHTLLKVRNVCVCVCVCVCV
;
A
#
# COMPACT_ATOMS: atom_id res chain seq x y z
N LEU A 1 59.95 36.81 80.83
CA LEU A 1 59.18 35.54 80.92
C LEU A 1 57.67 35.77 80.78
N GLU A 2 57.01 36.56 81.64
CA GLU A 2 55.58 36.90 81.54
C GLU A 2 55.20 37.55 80.19
N GLN A 3 55.96 38.53 79.70
CA GLN A 3 55.73 39.17 78.39
C GLN A 3 55.95 38.24 77.18
N GLN A 4 56.94 37.34 77.24
CA GLN A 4 57.16 36.34 76.19
C GLN A 4 56.04 35.28 76.17
N LYS A 5 55.51 34.93 77.35
CA LYS A 5 54.38 34.01 77.50
C LYS A 5 53.07 34.62 76.98
N ALA A 6 52.87 35.92 77.15
CA ALA A 6 51.74 36.65 76.58
C ALA A 6 51.82 36.76 75.05
N GLY A 7 53.02 37.02 74.49
CA GLY A 7 53.25 37.02 73.04
C GLY A 7 53.00 35.66 72.38
N LEU A 8 53.54 34.58 72.96
CA LEU A 8 53.33 33.21 72.48
C LEU A 8 51.86 32.76 72.59
N ARG A 9 51.11 33.23 73.59
CA ARG A 9 49.65 32.98 73.69
C ARG A 9 48.88 33.71 72.59
N GLY A 10 49.21 34.97 72.33
CA GLY A 10 48.60 35.73 71.23
C GLY A 10 48.90 35.11 69.84
N GLU A 11 50.11 34.61 69.61
CA GLU A 11 50.47 33.89 68.39
C GLU A 11 49.70 32.57 68.26
N LEU A 12 49.56 31.81 69.35
CA LEU A 12 48.76 30.58 69.37
C LEU A 12 47.29 30.85 69.05
N ASP A 13 46.71 31.92 69.61
CA ASP A 13 45.33 32.32 69.33
C ASP A 13 45.13 32.70 67.85
N GLN A 14 46.10 33.39 67.24
CA GLN A 14 46.08 33.71 65.80
C GLN A 14 46.19 32.45 64.93
N TRP A 15 47.01 31.48 65.31
CA TRP A 15 47.10 30.18 64.63
C TRP A 15 45.79 29.38 64.73
N MET A 16 45.11 29.44 65.88
CA MET A 16 43.80 28.80 66.06
C MET A 16 42.72 29.46 65.21
N LEU A 17 42.74 30.78 65.08
CA LEU A 17 41.83 31.53 64.20
C LEU A 17 42.08 31.23 62.72
N HIS A 18 43.35 31.19 62.29
CA HIS A 18 43.72 30.80 60.94
C HIS A 18 43.29 29.37 60.62
N LYS A 19 43.52 28.42 61.54
CA LYS A 19 43.10 27.02 61.38
C LYS A 19 41.58 26.89 61.23
N ARG A 20 40.79 27.57 62.08
CA ARG A 20 39.32 27.57 61.98
C ARG A 20 38.85 28.18 60.65
N ALA A 21 39.43 29.30 60.22
CA ALA A 21 39.10 29.92 58.94
C ALA A 21 39.44 28.99 57.75
N CYS A 22 40.54 28.25 57.80
CA CYS A 22 40.88 27.22 56.80
C CYS A 22 39.87 26.06 56.78
N GLU A 23 39.42 25.57 57.94
CA GLU A 23 38.42 24.51 58.07
C GLU A 23 37.05 24.95 57.55
N GLU A 24 36.63 26.18 57.87
CA GLU A 24 35.38 26.79 57.38
C GLU A 24 35.39 26.94 55.86
N VAL A 25 36.44 27.54 55.28
CA VAL A 25 36.59 27.66 53.82
C VAL A 25 36.68 26.27 53.16
N GLY A 26 37.35 25.31 53.80
CA GLY A 26 37.39 23.92 53.35
C GLY A 26 36.00 23.26 53.29
N GLY A 27 35.16 23.47 54.31
CA GLY A 27 33.78 22.98 54.34
C GLY A 27 32.94 23.56 53.22
N PHE A 28 33.02 24.88 53.01
CA PHE A 28 32.34 25.56 51.92
C PHE A 28 32.78 25.11 50.52
N LEU A 29 34.09 24.91 50.31
CA LEU A 29 34.60 24.35 49.06
C LEU A 29 34.05 22.95 48.78
N MET A 30 33.87 22.13 49.83
CA MET A 30 33.29 20.79 49.70
C MET A 30 31.80 20.85 49.38
N GLU A 31 31.05 21.70 50.07
CA GLU A 31 29.62 21.91 49.83
C GLU A 31 29.36 22.45 48.41
N GLY A 32 30.13 23.43 47.96
CA GLY A 32 30.03 23.97 46.61
C GLY A 32 30.36 22.92 45.53
N ARG A 33 31.41 22.11 45.72
CA ARG A 33 31.73 20.99 44.82
C ARG A 33 30.64 19.92 44.80
N TYR A 34 30.07 19.59 45.97
CA TYR A 34 28.98 18.63 46.08
C TYR A 34 27.73 19.14 45.35
N SER A 35 27.32 20.39 45.60
CA SER A 35 26.20 21.03 44.93
C SER A 35 26.39 21.07 43.42
N LEU A 36 27.59 21.44 42.94
CA LEU A 36 27.93 21.41 41.52
C LEU A 36 27.81 20.00 40.91
N SER A 37 28.28 18.97 41.63
CA SER A 37 28.20 17.58 41.16
C SER A 37 26.76 17.07 41.05
N ARG A 38 25.88 17.44 41.99
CA ARG A 38 24.46 17.06 41.98
C ARG A 38 23.71 17.75 40.85
N LEU A 39 23.98 19.04 40.62
CA LEU A 39 23.31 19.83 39.61
C LEU A 39 23.67 19.36 38.19
N ARG A 40 24.88 18.86 37.94
CA ARG A 40 25.30 18.30 36.63
C ARG A 40 24.44 17.15 36.11
N LEU A 41 23.67 16.48 36.96
CA LEU A 41 22.83 15.34 36.59
C LEU A 41 21.46 15.73 36.03
N LEU A 42 21.07 17.01 36.15
CA LEU A 42 19.73 17.49 35.81
C LEU A 42 19.59 17.87 34.32
N THR A 43 19.86 16.93 33.41
CA THR A 43 19.85 17.18 31.96
C THR A 43 18.65 16.61 31.21
N GLY A 44 17.82 15.78 31.87
CA GLY A 44 16.81 14.94 31.22
C GLY A 44 15.45 15.56 30.90
N SER A 45 15.23 16.83 31.21
CA SER A 45 14.04 17.55 30.75
C SER A 45 14.25 19.05 30.81
N LEU A 46 13.43 19.83 30.09
CA LEU A 46 13.47 21.28 30.18
C LEU A 46 13.29 21.77 31.64
N GLY A 47 12.38 21.15 32.40
CA GLY A 47 12.15 21.49 33.80
C GLY A 47 13.37 21.19 34.68
N ALA A 48 14.05 20.06 34.47
CA ALA A 48 15.27 19.72 35.19
C ALA A 48 16.44 20.67 34.85
N VAL A 49 16.61 21.02 33.58
CA VAL A 49 17.64 21.98 33.17
C VAL A 49 17.30 23.39 33.69
N GLN A 50 16.02 23.74 33.78
CA GLN A 50 15.60 25.02 34.36
C GLN A 50 15.93 25.10 35.85
N THR A 51 15.60 24.07 36.64
CA THR A 51 15.97 24.02 38.06
C THR A 51 17.49 23.97 38.24
N GLN A 52 18.22 23.35 37.31
CA GLN A 52 19.68 23.37 37.28
C GLN A 52 20.22 24.81 37.12
N VAL A 53 19.73 25.56 36.12
CA VAL A 53 20.15 26.95 35.89
C VAL A 53 19.84 27.83 37.09
N GLU A 54 18.62 27.77 37.62
CA GLU A 54 18.20 28.58 38.78
C GLU A 54 19.07 28.29 40.02
N SER A 55 19.39 27.00 40.26
CA SER A 55 20.24 26.60 41.38
C SER A 55 21.71 26.98 41.20
N LEU A 56 22.23 26.93 39.95
CA LEU A 56 23.59 27.37 39.64
C LEU A 56 23.75 28.89 39.72
N GLU A 57 22.72 29.66 39.33
CA GLU A 57 22.68 31.11 39.50
C GLU A 57 22.63 31.51 40.97
N ALA A 58 21.83 30.80 41.78
CA ALA A 58 21.81 31.00 43.23
C ALA A 58 23.18 30.70 43.87
N LEU A 59 23.79 29.56 43.52
CA LEU A 59 25.12 29.17 44.02
C LEU A 59 26.21 30.17 43.58
N GLN A 60 26.15 30.64 42.34
CA GLN A 60 27.05 31.68 41.84
C GLN A 60 26.87 32.98 42.65
N GLY A 61 25.64 33.39 42.90
CA GLY A 61 25.33 34.57 43.71
C GLY A 61 25.84 34.47 45.15
N GLU A 62 25.71 33.30 45.79
CA GLU A 62 26.24 33.06 47.15
C GLU A 62 27.78 33.08 47.21
N LEU A 63 28.45 32.60 46.16
CA LEU A 63 29.91 32.60 46.05
C LEU A 63 30.48 33.98 45.70
N GLU A 64 29.77 34.80 44.91
CA GLU A 64 30.23 36.12 44.46
C GLU A 64 29.81 37.27 45.39
N ALA A 65 28.83 37.06 46.28
CA ALA A 65 28.31 38.12 47.15
C ALA A 65 29.41 38.75 48.03
N PRO A 66 29.63 40.07 47.97
CA PRO A 66 30.69 40.75 48.74
C PRO A 66 30.46 40.73 50.25
N GLU A 67 29.20 40.56 50.69
CA GLU A 67 28.81 40.40 52.10
C GLU A 67 28.49 38.94 52.47
N GLY A 68 28.75 38.00 51.56
CA GLY A 68 28.52 36.58 51.79
C GLY A 68 29.37 36.04 52.93
N SER A 69 28.81 35.11 53.71
CA SER A 69 29.54 34.46 54.82
C SER A 69 30.86 33.82 54.35
N LEU A 70 30.93 33.40 53.08
CA LEU A 70 32.08 32.77 52.45
C LEU A 70 33.18 33.75 51.97
N THR A 71 32.82 34.85 51.32
CA THR A 71 33.79 35.87 50.89
C THR A 71 34.39 36.59 52.09
N LEU A 72 33.58 36.78 53.14
CA LEU A 72 34.02 37.29 54.44
C LEU A 72 34.96 36.32 55.17
N THR A 73 34.76 34.99 55.11
CA THR A 73 35.68 34.01 55.72
C THR A 73 37.00 33.91 54.95
N LEU A 74 36.99 34.05 53.62
CA LEU A 74 38.22 34.12 52.82
C LEU A 74 39.00 35.44 53.06
N ALA A 75 38.29 36.56 53.25
CA ALA A 75 38.91 37.82 53.67
C ALA A 75 39.50 37.74 55.09
N LYS A 76 38.80 37.09 56.03
CA LYS A 76 39.31 36.78 57.39
C LYS A 76 40.53 35.85 57.36
N LEU A 77 40.53 34.84 56.49
CA LEU A 77 41.67 33.96 56.29
C LEU A 77 42.88 34.73 55.75
N THR A 78 42.65 35.62 54.78
CA THR A 78 43.70 36.47 54.20
C THR A 78 44.29 37.42 55.25
N SER A 79 43.46 38.07 56.06
CA SER A 79 43.92 39.00 57.10
C SER A 79 44.65 38.30 58.25
N THR A 80 44.16 37.14 58.71
CA THR A 80 44.85 36.33 59.74
C THR A 80 46.18 35.77 59.23
N THR A 81 46.26 35.35 57.96
CA THR A 81 47.51 34.91 57.33
C THR A 81 48.52 36.06 57.25
N GLN A 82 48.09 37.26 56.83
CA GLN A 82 48.96 38.45 56.77
C GLN A 82 49.47 38.88 58.16
N LEU A 83 48.66 38.72 59.21
CA LEU A 83 49.06 39.01 60.58
C LEU A 83 50.09 37.99 61.09
N LEU A 84 49.88 36.69 60.83
CA LEU A 84 50.82 35.61 61.17
C LEU A 84 52.16 35.75 60.42
N LEU A 85 52.14 36.19 59.17
CA LEU A 85 53.35 36.49 58.38
C LEU A 85 54.19 37.63 58.97
N ARG A 86 53.58 38.54 59.75
CA ARG A 86 54.27 39.64 60.43
C ARG A 86 54.81 39.27 61.80
N THR A 87 54.24 38.26 62.47
CA THR A 87 54.56 37.90 63.86
C THR A 87 55.42 36.64 63.99
N CYS A 88 55.30 35.68 63.06
CA CYS A 88 55.97 34.37 63.15
C CYS A 88 57.37 34.34 62.50
N HIS A 89 58.16 33.31 62.86
CA HIS A 89 59.51 33.09 62.30
C HIS A 89 59.47 32.83 60.78
N PRO A 90 60.42 33.35 59.97
CA PRO A 90 60.43 33.27 58.51
C PRO A 90 60.25 31.86 57.93
N CYS A 91 60.69 30.82 58.65
CA CYS A 91 60.56 29.42 58.23
C CYS A 91 59.12 28.94 57.99
N VAL A 92 58.10 29.64 58.52
CA VAL A 92 56.68 29.28 58.38
C VAL A 92 55.97 30.13 57.31
N SER A 93 56.66 31.16 56.79
CA SER A 93 56.13 32.08 55.78
C SER A 93 55.79 31.36 54.49
N ASP A 94 56.66 30.45 54.03
CA ASP A 94 56.45 29.70 52.79
C ASP A 94 55.22 28.77 52.91
N THR A 95 55.02 28.15 54.08
CA THR A 95 53.84 27.31 54.32
C THR A 95 52.54 28.10 54.41
N LEU A 96 52.53 29.26 55.07
CA LEU A 96 51.34 30.11 55.20
C LEU A 96 50.95 30.78 53.88
N THR A 97 51.94 31.22 53.10
CA THR A 97 51.70 31.76 51.76
C THR A 97 51.22 30.65 50.83
N HIS A 98 51.82 29.46 50.88
CA HIS A 98 51.38 28.33 50.08
C HIS A 98 49.93 27.91 50.38
N THR A 99 49.54 27.78 51.65
CA THR A 99 48.17 27.41 52.02
C THR A 99 47.14 28.44 51.58
N LEU A 100 47.44 29.74 51.73
CA LEU A 100 46.56 30.81 51.24
C LEU A 100 46.46 30.78 49.70
N THR A 101 47.56 30.57 48.99
CA THR A 101 47.56 30.45 47.52
C THR A 101 46.80 29.21 47.03
N ASP A 102 46.92 28.06 47.70
CA ASP A 102 46.17 26.84 47.34
C ASP A 102 44.66 27.03 47.54
N ILE A 103 44.26 27.56 48.70
CA ILE A 103 42.85 27.80 49.00
C ILE A 103 42.23 28.81 48.04
N THR A 104 42.93 29.91 47.74
CA THR A 104 42.46 30.91 46.76
C THR A 104 42.40 30.36 45.34
N LEU A 105 43.35 29.52 44.92
CA LEU A 105 43.31 28.85 43.61
C LEU A 105 42.13 27.87 43.52
N ARG A 106 41.90 27.06 44.57
CA ARG A 106 40.78 26.12 44.65
C ARG A 106 39.43 26.82 44.65
N TRP A 107 39.35 28.00 45.28
CA TRP A 107 38.18 28.87 45.27
C TRP A 107 37.89 29.43 43.88
N ASN A 108 38.88 30.06 43.25
CA ASN A 108 38.75 30.61 41.90
C ASN A 108 38.40 29.52 40.89
N GLY A 109 39.00 28.33 41.01
CA GLY A 109 38.66 27.19 40.17
C GLY A 109 37.25 26.64 40.40
N LEU A 110 36.72 26.70 41.63
CA LEU A 110 35.31 26.34 41.88
C LEU A 110 34.37 27.37 41.25
N LEU A 111 34.67 28.67 41.39
CA LEU A 111 33.87 29.74 40.81
C LEU A 111 33.84 29.66 39.28
N GLU A 112 35.00 29.43 38.65
CA GLU A 112 35.11 29.23 37.20
C GLU A 112 34.29 28.01 36.75
N GLN A 113 34.36 26.90 37.47
CA GLN A 113 33.55 25.72 37.16
C GLN A 113 32.04 25.97 37.32
N VAL A 114 31.60 26.74 38.31
CA VAL A 114 30.19 27.13 38.48
C VAL A 114 29.75 28.03 37.33
N CYS A 115 30.56 29.03 36.96
CA CYS A 115 30.30 29.92 35.83
C CYS A 115 30.18 29.16 34.50
N ASP A 116 31.10 28.23 34.22
CA ASP A 116 31.10 27.45 32.99
C ASP A 116 29.90 26.49 32.93
N GLN A 117 29.57 25.83 34.05
CA GLN A 117 28.38 24.98 34.13
C GLN A 117 27.08 25.78 34.01
N CYS A 118 27.04 27.00 34.56
CA CYS A 118 25.91 27.92 34.40
C CYS A 118 25.72 28.31 32.93
N ARG A 119 26.82 28.66 32.23
CA ARG A 119 26.80 28.98 30.79
C ARG A 119 26.35 27.78 29.96
N SER A 120 26.90 26.58 30.21
CA SER A 120 26.52 25.38 29.46
C SER A 120 25.07 24.96 29.73
N SER A 121 24.59 25.05 30.98
CA SER A 121 23.20 24.72 31.34
C SER A 121 22.21 25.73 30.73
N LYS A 122 22.55 27.02 30.68
CA LYS A 122 21.76 28.05 29.96
C LYS A 122 21.66 27.75 28.46
N ALA A 123 22.75 27.31 27.82
CA ALA A 123 22.75 26.91 26.42
C ALA A 123 21.89 25.66 26.19
N LEU A 124 22.03 24.65 27.05
CA LEU A 124 21.22 23.42 27.03
C LEU A 124 19.72 23.72 27.20
N ARG A 125 19.36 24.68 28.07
CA ARG A 125 17.97 25.14 28.26
C ARG A 125 17.38 25.71 26.97
N LEU A 126 18.14 26.51 26.23
CA LEU A 126 17.69 27.07 24.95
C LEU A 126 17.46 25.98 23.90
N GLN A 127 18.35 24.98 23.85
CA GLN A 127 18.18 23.84 22.95
C GLN A 127 16.94 23.01 23.30
N TRP A 128 16.70 22.74 24.58
CA TRP A 128 15.49 22.04 25.04
C TRP A 128 14.20 22.81 24.72
N ARG A 129 14.21 24.14 24.86
CA ARG A 129 13.05 24.98 24.49
C ARG A 129 12.77 24.87 22.99
N ARG A 130 13.82 25.00 22.16
CA ARG A 130 13.70 24.83 20.70
C ARG A 130 13.16 23.44 20.33
N TYR A 131 13.61 22.38 21.00
CA TYR A 131 13.09 21.03 20.80
C TYR A 131 11.59 20.93 21.12
N GLN A 132 11.13 21.47 22.25
CA GLN A 132 9.71 21.43 22.62
C GLN A 132 8.84 22.24 21.65
N GLU A 133 9.30 23.41 21.22
CA GLU A 133 8.60 24.23 20.22
C GLU A 133 8.49 23.50 18.89
N LEU A 134 9.59 22.91 18.39
CA LEU A 134 9.56 22.12 17.17
C LEU A 134 8.72 20.85 17.31
N HIS A 135 8.81 20.12 18.41
CA HIS A 135 7.99 18.93 18.66
C HIS A 135 6.50 19.25 18.66
N THR A 136 6.09 20.33 19.34
CA THR A 136 4.68 20.74 19.37
C THR A 136 4.20 21.20 17.99
N HIS A 137 5.05 21.92 17.25
CA HIS A 137 4.76 22.31 15.88
C HIS A 137 4.60 21.10 14.95
N THR A 138 5.59 20.20 14.88
CA THR A 138 5.56 19.02 14.02
C THR A 138 4.44 18.07 14.41
N HIS A 139 4.22 17.83 15.70
CA HIS A 139 3.09 17.02 16.18
C HIS A 139 1.74 17.61 15.74
N SER A 140 1.57 18.94 15.82
CA SER A 140 0.35 19.60 15.36
C SER A 140 0.18 19.53 13.84
N ALA A 141 1.27 19.61 13.08
CA ALA A 141 1.26 19.47 11.62
C ALA A 141 0.88 18.05 11.18
N VAL A 142 1.51 17.03 11.78
CA VAL A 142 1.14 15.61 11.55
C VAL A 142 -0.32 15.36 11.89
N ARG A 143 -0.79 15.86 13.04
CA ARG A 143 -2.19 15.68 13.46
C ARG A 143 -3.18 16.35 12.49
N ARG A 144 -2.90 17.58 12.03
CA ARG A 144 -3.76 18.26 11.04
C ARG A 144 -3.82 17.48 9.73
N HIS A 145 -2.66 17.02 9.26
CA HIS A 145 -2.55 16.22 8.04
C HIS A 145 -3.33 14.90 8.15
N GLU A 146 -3.24 14.19 9.28
CA GLU A 146 -4.06 13.02 9.58
C GLU A 146 -5.56 13.34 9.58
N GLU A 147 -5.99 14.45 10.17
CA GLU A 147 -7.39 14.83 10.22
C GLU A 147 -7.95 15.24 8.84
N GLU A 148 -7.14 15.87 7.99
CA GLU A 148 -7.47 16.18 6.59
C GLU A 148 -7.57 14.91 5.75
N ALA A 149 -6.55 14.04 5.80
CA ALA A 149 -6.56 12.77 5.11
C ALA A 149 -7.71 11.87 5.58
N ARG A 150 -7.97 11.81 6.89
CA ARG A 150 -9.09 11.02 7.43
C ARG A 150 -10.43 11.54 6.93
N ARG A 151 -10.64 12.86 6.92
CA ARG A 151 -11.87 13.47 6.39
C ARG A 151 -12.10 13.08 4.94
N LEU A 152 -11.07 13.21 4.11
CA LEU A 152 -11.10 12.78 2.72
C LEU A 152 -11.44 11.29 2.61
N LEU A 153 -10.72 10.41 3.31
CA LEU A 153 -10.96 8.96 3.23
C LEU A 153 -12.37 8.57 3.70
N THR A 154 -12.92 9.22 4.75
CA THR A 154 -14.27 8.94 5.24
C THR A 154 -15.36 9.40 4.27
N SER A 155 -15.19 10.55 3.62
CA SER A 155 -16.20 11.01 2.64
C SER A 155 -16.30 10.09 1.42
N ALA A 156 -15.31 9.20 1.20
CA ALA A 156 -15.22 8.32 0.04
C ALA A 156 -16.04 7.07 0.30
N SER A 157 -16.03 6.63 1.55
CA SER A 157 -16.78 5.46 1.99
C SER A 157 -18.27 5.74 2.17
N GLU A 158 -18.65 7.02 2.33
CA GLU A 158 -20.03 7.40 2.68
C GLU A 158 -20.87 7.86 1.48
N ARG A 159 -20.27 8.16 0.32
CA ARG A 159 -20.97 8.70 -0.86
C ARG A 159 -20.72 7.84 -2.09
N ASP A 160 -21.78 7.60 -2.86
CA ASP A 160 -21.66 7.08 -4.23
C ASP A 160 -21.02 8.18 -5.09
N VAL A 161 -19.73 8.04 -5.38
CA VAL A 161 -18.94 9.06 -6.08
C VAL A 161 -19.28 9.02 -7.58
N THR A 162 -19.66 10.17 -8.15
CA THR A 162 -19.84 10.32 -9.60
C THR A 162 -18.49 10.43 -10.32
N GLY A 163 -18.42 10.13 -11.62
CA GLY A 163 -17.14 10.09 -12.35
C GLY A 163 -16.36 11.40 -12.39
N GLU A 164 -17.04 12.55 -12.42
CA GLU A 164 -16.40 13.87 -12.36
C GLU A 164 -15.81 14.16 -10.96
N GLU A 165 -16.48 13.67 -9.91
CA GLU A 165 -15.98 13.78 -8.54
C GLU A 165 -14.73 12.93 -8.32
N VAL A 166 -14.61 11.76 -8.98
CA VAL A 166 -13.41 10.91 -8.82
C VAL A 166 -12.12 11.60 -9.27
N ALA A 167 -12.16 12.40 -10.35
CA ALA A 167 -10.98 13.16 -10.78
C ALA A 167 -10.54 14.20 -9.73
N VAL A 168 -11.51 14.92 -9.14
CA VAL A 168 -11.26 15.87 -8.05
C VAL A 168 -10.69 15.15 -6.83
N TRP A 169 -11.18 13.95 -6.54
CA TRP A 169 -10.69 13.12 -5.45
C TRP A 169 -9.26 12.64 -5.63
N ILE A 170 -8.91 12.17 -6.83
CA ILE A 170 -7.54 11.80 -7.18
C ILE A 170 -6.63 13.03 -7.00
N GLN A 171 -7.05 14.20 -7.48
CA GLN A 171 -6.30 15.43 -7.30
C GLN A 171 -6.12 15.82 -5.83
N ASN A 172 -7.18 15.73 -5.01
CA ASN A 172 -7.10 16.01 -3.58
C ASN A 172 -6.14 15.04 -2.86
N CYS A 173 -6.11 13.76 -3.26
CA CYS A 173 -5.10 12.81 -2.77
C CYS A 173 -3.68 13.26 -3.15
N CYS A 174 -3.45 13.68 -4.40
CA CYS A 174 -2.16 14.21 -4.86
C CYS A 174 -1.74 15.44 -4.06
N ASP A 175 -2.66 16.38 -3.85
CA ASP A 175 -2.38 17.63 -3.12
C ASP A 175 -2.01 17.33 -1.67
N LEU A 176 -2.71 16.39 -1.01
CA LEU A 176 -2.35 15.95 0.35
C LEU A 176 -0.99 15.25 0.38
N LEU A 177 -0.68 14.39 -0.59
CA LEU A 177 0.66 13.77 -0.70
C LEU A 177 1.75 14.82 -0.91
N ALA A 178 1.51 15.87 -1.68
CA ALA A 178 2.44 16.99 -1.83
C ALA A 178 2.61 17.78 -0.51
N VAL A 179 1.52 18.02 0.24
CA VAL A 179 1.61 18.60 1.58
C VAL A 179 2.43 17.72 2.52
N GLN A 180 2.37 16.40 2.37
CA GLN A 180 3.14 15.47 3.18
C GLN A 180 4.66 15.71 3.07
N GLU A 181 5.18 16.07 1.90
CA GLU A 181 6.61 16.40 1.71
C GLU A 181 7.04 17.56 2.61
N SER A 182 6.18 18.57 2.78
CA SER A 182 6.44 19.71 3.68
C SER A 182 6.45 19.30 5.15
N VAL A 183 5.54 18.41 5.56
CA VAL A 183 5.49 17.88 6.93
C VAL A 183 6.70 16.98 7.19
N GLN A 184 7.14 16.21 6.19
CA GLN A 184 8.34 15.39 6.26
C GLN A 184 9.61 16.23 6.40
N ALA A 185 9.71 17.39 5.72
CA ALA A 185 10.80 18.35 5.92
C ALA A 185 10.82 18.87 7.37
N SER A 186 9.66 19.23 7.95
CA SER A 186 9.59 19.66 9.35
C SER A 186 10.03 18.57 10.33
N LEU A 187 9.76 17.30 10.01
CA LEU A 187 10.19 16.14 10.79
C LEU A 187 11.71 15.91 10.71
N GLN A 188 12.33 16.16 9.55
CA GLN A 188 13.79 16.11 9.37
C GLN A 188 14.48 17.22 10.18
N GLU A 189 13.93 18.44 10.18
CA GLU A 189 14.44 19.54 11.02
C GLU A 189 14.36 19.19 12.51
N PHE A 190 13.24 18.59 12.94
CA PHE A 190 13.06 18.11 14.30
C PHE A 190 14.07 17.02 14.67
N GLU A 191 14.34 16.06 13.79
CA GLU A 191 15.36 15.02 14.00
C GLU A 191 16.76 15.63 14.16
N GLY A 192 17.12 16.61 13.32
CA GLY A 192 18.41 17.29 13.41
C GLY A 192 18.63 17.98 14.77
N VAL A 193 17.60 18.63 15.32
CA VAL A 193 17.68 19.24 16.66
C VAL A 193 17.73 18.18 17.76
N ALA A 194 16.97 17.09 17.63
CA ALA A 194 17.01 15.98 18.56
C ALA A 194 18.41 15.32 18.61
N GLU A 195 19.07 15.12 17.47
CA GLU A 195 20.43 14.57 17.40
C GLU A 195 21.48 15.46 18.07
N GLN A 196 21.35 16.78 17.95
CA GLN A 196 22.24 17.73 18.63
C GLN A 196 22.07 17.67 20.15
N LEU A 197 20.84 17.52 20.63
CA LEU A 197 20.53 17.38 22.06
C LEU A 197 20.98 16.03 22.64
N ARG A 198 20.90 14.93 21.88
CA ARG A 198 21.33 13.59 22.33
C ARG A 198 22.77 13.56 22.84
N LYS A 199 23.64 14.44 22.34
CA LYS A 199 25.05 14.52 22.77
C LYS A 199 25.25 15.09 24.18
N GLN A 200 24.23 15.71 24.77
CA GLN A 200 24.34 16.50 26.02
C GLN A 200 23.36 16.05 27.12
N VAL A 201 22.54 15.04 26.84
CA VAL A 201 21.39 14.65 27.66
C VAL A 201 21.54 13.19 28.10
N ASP A 202 20.88 12.81 29.19
CA ASP A 202 20.92 11.46 29.73
C ASP A 202 20.20 10.42 28.83
N PRO A 203 20.49 9.11 28.99
CA PRO A 203 19.91 8.07 28.17
C PRO A 203 18.37 7.98 28.20
N CYS A 204 17.71 8.39 29.28
CA CYS A 204 16.25 8.35 29.35
C CYS A 204 15.63 9.37 28.39
N ALA A 205 16.14 10.60 28.36
CA ALA A 205 15.65 11.59 27.41
C ALA A 205 16.10 11.34 25.95
N MET A 206 17.25 10.67 25.73
CA MET A 206 17.55 10.15 24.39
C MET A 206 16.47 9.17 23.88
N ALA A 207 15.95 8.31 24.76
CA ALA A 207 14.93 7.34 24.42
C ALA A 207 13.58 8.00 24.11
N THR A 208 13.21 9.08 24.82
CA THR A 208 11.98 9.84 24.52
C THR A 208 12.06 10.49 23.14
N PHE A 209 13.18 11.13 22.80
CA PHE A 209 13.38 11.74 21.48
C PHE A 209 13.24 10.73 20.34
N HIS A 210 13.80 9.53 20.52
CA HIS A 210 13.68 8.46 19.53
C HIS A 210 12.24 7.96 19.41
N SER A 211 11.51 7.81 20.53
CA SER A 211 10.11 7.42 20.52
C SER A 211 9.21 8.45 19.84
N ASP A 212 9.42 9.73 20.12
CA ASP A 212 8.64 10.83 19.55
C ASP A 212 8.81 10.90 18.03
N HIS A 213 10.07 10.92 17.56
CA HIS A 213 10.38 10.94 16.12
C HIS A 213 9.78 9.73 15.40
N LEU A 214 9.95 8.53 15.95
CA LEU A 214 9.41 7.33 15.33
C LEU A 214 7.87 7.35 15.29
N SER A 215 7.22 7.76 16.38
CA SER A 215 5.76 7.86 16.45
C SER A 215 5.21 8.76 15.35
N LEU A 216 5.80 9.94 15.17
CA LEU A 216 5.41 10.88 14.11
C LEU A 216 5.70 10.34 12.71
N THR A 217 6.85 9.69 12.51
CA THR A 217 7.21 9.06 11.23
C THR A 217 6.23 7.96 10.85
N GLN A 218 5.89 7.08 11.79
CA GLN A 218 4.96 5.98 11.56
C GLN A 218 3.56 6.49 11.21
N ARG A 219 3.10 7.51 11.93
CA ARG A 219 1.82 8.18 11.68
C ARG A 219 1.75 8.76 10.26
N LEU A 220 2.76 9.50 9.83
CA LEU A 220 2.83 10.02 8.46
C LEU A 220 2.85 8.89 7.41
N ALA A 221 3.67 7.85 7.62
CA ALA A 221 3.72 6.72 6.70
C ALA A 221 2.36 5.98 6.59
N THR A 222 1.58 5.92 7.68
CA THR A 222 0.23 5.33 7.61
C THR A 222 -0.74 6.18 6.79
N VAL A 223 -0.63 7.51 6.88
CA VAL A 223 -1.44 8.43 6.06
C VAL A 223 -1.05 8.31 4.59
N GLU A 224 0.25 8.36 4.29
CA GLU A 224 0.79 8.21 2.94
C GLU A 224 0.27 6.93 2.29
N HIS A 225 0.41 5.81 2.99
CA HIS A 225 -0.02 4.52 2.48
C HIS A 225 -1.53 4.47 2.23
N ALA A 226 -2.33 5.04 3.13
CA ALA A 226 -3.78 5.09 2.97
C ALA A 226 -4.20 5.95 1.78
N LEU A 227 -3.55 7.12 1.58
CA LEU A 227 -3.79 8.01 0.45
C LEU A 227 -3.36 7.37 -0.88
N CYS A 228 -2.14 6.80 -0.95
CA CYS A 228 -1.64 6.09 -2.14
C CYS A 228 -2.54 4.91 -2.51
N ARG A 229 -2.98 4.13 -1.52
CA ARG A 229 -3.92 3.02 -1.74
C ARG A 229 -5.23 3.54 -2.32
N GLN A 230 -5.82 4.57 -1.72
CA GLN A 230 -7.07 5.14 -2.23
C GLN A 230 -6.90 5.68 -3.65
N GLN A 231 -5.80 6.39 -3.93
CA GLN A 231 -5.49 6.89 -5.26
C GLN A 231 -5.37 5.75 -6.28
N SER A 232 -4.69 4.66 -5.95
CA SER A 232 -4.54 3.50 -6.85
C SER A 232 -5.88 2.83 -7.16
N VAL A 233 -6.78 2.73 -6.17
CA VAL A 233 -8.12 2.17 -6.35
C VAL A 233 -8.96 3.07 -7.26
N LEU A 234 -8.93 4.38 -7.02
CA LEU A 234 -9.66 5.35 -7.84
C LEU A 234 -9.12 5.40 -9.27
N GLN A 235 -7.80 5.37 -9.47
CA GLN A 235 -7.18 5.34 -10.80
C GLN A 235 -7.54 4.06 -11.58
N CYS A 236 -7.48 2.91 -10.91
CA CYS A 236 -7.90 1.64 -11.52
C CYS A 236 -9.37 1.69 -11.95
N TRP A 237 -10.23 2.26 -11.11
CA TRP A 237 -11.64 2.45 -11.43
C TRP A 237 -11.84 3.41 -12.62
N THR A 238 -11.12 4.54 -12.66
CA THR A 238 -11.21 5.50 -13.76
C THR A 238 -10.79 4.84 -15.08
N GLN A 239 -9.70 4.07 -15.09
CA GLN A 239 -9.24 3.33 -16.27
C GLN A 239 -10.26 2.28 -16.74
N GLU A 240 -10.83 1.51 -15.81
CA GLU A 240 -11.87 0.52 -16.14
C GLU A 240 -13.14 1.19 -16.69
N SER A 241 -13.50 2.37 -16.17
CA SER A 241 -14.65 3.16 -16.63
C SER A 241 -14.41 3.81 -17.99
N GLU A 242 -13.23 4.36 -18.24
CA GLU A 242 -12.82 4.91 -19.55
C GLU A 242 -12.84 3.81 -20.61
N GLY A 243 -12.21 2.67 -20.33
CA GLY A 243 -12.23 1.52 -21.25
C GLY A 243 -13.64 0.98 -21.51
N PHE A 244 -14.53 1.02 -20.50
CA PHE A 244 -15.94 0.68 -20.68
C PHE A 244 -16.65 1.64 -21.63
N VAL A 245 -16.44 2.96 -21.49
CA VAL A 245 -17.06 3.98 -22.34
C VAL A 245 -16.55 3.86 -23.78
N GLU A 246 -15.24 3.69 -23.99
CA GLU A 246 -14.67 3.49 -25.32
C GLU A 246 -15.26 2.26 -26.03
N GLN A 247 -15.38 1.14 -25.30
CA GLN A 247 -16.00 -0.07 -25.84
C GLN A 247 -17.49 0.12 -26.16
N LEU A 248 -18.23 0.78 -25.26
CA LEU A 248 -19.63 1.09 -25.46
C LEU A 248 -19.84 1.95 -26.71
N ASP A 249 -19.07 3.03 -26.86
CA ASP A 249 -19.16 3.95 -27.99
C ASP A 249 -18.78 3.24 -29.30
N SER A 250 -17.70 2.44 -29.30
CA SER A 250 -17.28 1.68 -30.48
C SER A 250 -18.34 0.67 -30.95
N LEU A 251 -18.98 -0.06 -30.03
CA LEU A 251 -20.03 -1.01 -30.38
C LEU A 251 -21.33 -0.31 -30.81
N THR A 252 -21.64 0.85 -30.23
CA THR A 252 -22.76 1.69 -30.67
C THR A 252 -22.54 2.15 -32.11
N GLN A 253 -21.36 2.67 -32.44
CA GLN A 253 -21.03 3.08 -33.80
C GLN A 253 -21.15 1.91 -34.79
N LEU A 254 -20.60 0.74 -34.44
CA LEU A 254 -20.70 -0.46 -35.28
C LEU A 254 -22.17 -0.90 -35.50
N CYS A 255 -23.02 -0.77 -34.49
CA CYS A 255 -24.46 -1.04 -34.63
C CYS A 255 -25.15 -0.02 -35.53
N GLU A 256 -24.81 1.28 -35.42
CA GLU A 256 -25.35 2.34 -36.28
C GLU A 256 -24.97 2.12 -37.75
N GLU A 257 -23.70 1.79 -38.02
CA GLU A 257 -23.22 1.44 -39.36
C GLU A 257 -23.97 0.23 -39.93
N ALA A 258 -24.13 -0.83 -39.14
CA ALA A 258 -24.84 -2.02 -39.56
C ALA A 258 -26.35 -1.76 -39.77
N GLU A 259 -26.97 -0.90 -38.96
CA GLU A 259 -28.33 -0.43 -39.18
C GLU A 259 -28.46 0.35 -40.48
N GLN A 260 -27.47 1.17 -40.82
CA GLN A 260 -27.45 1.94 -42.05
C GLN A 260 -27.37 1.04 -43.29
N VAL A 261 -26.48 0.03 -43.28
CA VAL A 261 -26.43 -0.97 -44.35
C VAL A 261 -27.79 -1.70 -44.47
N LEU A 262 -28.41 -2.02 -43.34
CA LEU A 262 -29.71 -2.70 -43.34
C LEU A 262 -30.83 -1.82 -43.93
N ARG A 263 -30.81 -0.50 -43.67
CA ARG A 263 -31.73 0.49 -44.26
C ARG A 263 -31.51 0.68 -45.75
N ASP A 264 -30.26 0.75 -46.20
CA ASP A 264 -29.92 0.88 -47.63
C ASP A 264 -30.44 -0.32 -48.44
N LEU A 265 -30.36 -1.51 -47.86
CA LEU A 265 -30.93 -2.71 -48.46
C LEU A 265 -32.46 -2.63 -48.61
N ASP A 266 -33.17 -1.99 -47.67
CA ASP A 266 -34.63 -1.82 -47.77
C ASP A 266 -35.03 -0.83 -48.86
N LEU A 267 -34.29 0.27 -48.99
CA LEU A 267 -34.55 1.30 -49.99
C LEU A 267 -34.38 0.78 -51.42
N ALA A 268 -33.58 -0.27 -51.61
CA ALA A 268 -33.34 -0.88 -52.92
C ALA A 268 -34.56 -1.63 -53.51
N GLY A 269 -35.72 -1.70 -52.83
CA GLY A 269 -36.95 -2.31 -53.36
C GLY A 269 -36.91 -3.86 -53.41
N PRO A 270 -37.95 -4.51 -53.98
CA PRO A 270 -37.98 -5.96 -54.12
C PRO A 270 -36.91 -6.45 -55.11
N PRO A 271 -36.10 -7.46 -54.75
CA PRO A 271 -34.97 -7.87 -55.57
C PRO A 271 -35.41 -8.63 -56.83
N GLU A 272 -34.84 -8.23 -57.98
CA GLU A 272 -34.85 -9.02 -59.23
C GLU A 272 -34.33 -10.45 -58.99
N PRO A 273 -34.73 -11.46 -59.78
CA PRO A 273 -34.41 -12.87 -59.55
C PRO A 273 -32.91 -13.17 -59.42
N THR A 274 -32.06 -12.44 -60.16
CA THR A 274 -30.59 -12.54 -60.16
C THR A 274 -29.95 -11.80 -58.98
N ALA A 275 -30.60 -10.76 -58.45
CA ALA A 275 -30.11 -9.94 -57.34
C ALA A 275 -30.39 -10.53 -55.95
N ILE A 276 -31.23 -11.58 -55.85
CA ILE A 276 -31.57 -12.24 -54.58
C ILE A 276 -30.33 -12.84 -53.91
N GLN A 277 -29.46 -13.51 -54.68
CA GLN A 277 -28.24 -14.12 -54.13
C GLN A 277 -27.26 -13.05 -53.61
N ASP A 278 -27.06 -11.96 -54.35
CA ASP A 278 -26.21 -10.85 -53.92
C ASP A 278 -26.72 -10.20 -52.63
N ARG A 279 -28.03 -9.97 -52.55
CA ARG A 279 -28.68 -9.42 -51.35
C ARG A 279 -28.58 -10.37 -50.16
N MET A 280 -28.76 -11.68 -50.39
CA MET A 280 -28.54 -12.70 -49.36
C MET A 280 -27.07 -12.72 -48.90
N GLY A 281 -26.10 -12.55 -49.79
CA GLY A 281 -24.68 -12.46 -49.44
C GLY A 281 -24.38 -11.27 -48.51
N LYS A 282 -24.93 -10.09 -48.81
CA LYS A 282 -24.82 -8.90 -47.96
C LYS A 282 -25.46 -9.11 -46.58
N LEU A 283 -26.69 -9.64 -46.53
CA LEU A 283 -27.37 -9.94 -45.27
C LEU A 283 -26.67 -11.03 -44.46
N LYS A 284 -26.09 -12.04 -45.12
CA LYS A 284 -25.28 -13.08 -44.47
C LYS A 284 -24.05 -12.45 -43.81
N THR A 285 -23.37 -11.54 -44.51
CA THR A 285 -22.21 -10.83 -43.97
C THR A 285 -22.59 -10.00 -42.74
N LEU A 286 -23.69 -9.24 -42.81
CA LEU A 286 -24.21 -8.48 -41.66
C LEU A 286 -24.56 -9.39 -40.47
N MET A 287 -25.25 -10.50 -40.73
CA MET A 287 -25.62 -11.47 -39.69
C MET A 287 -24.37 -12.05 -38.99
N LEU A 288 -23.34 -12.38 -39.75
CA LEU A 288 -22.07 -12.88 -39.21
C LEU A 288 -21.37 -11.80 -38.38
N ASN A 289 -21.30 -10.55 -38.86
CA ASN A 289 -20.71 -9.45 -38.11
C ASN A 289 -21.42 -9.23 -36.76
N LEU A 290 -22.76 -9.14 -36.75
CA LEU A 290 -23.56 -8.96 -35.52
C LEU A 290 -23.36 -10.11 -34.53
N SER A 291 -23.20 -11.33 -35.04
CA SER A 291 -22.95 -12.53 -34.23
C SER A 291 -21.52 -12.56 -33.66
N SER A 292 -20.55 -12.01 -34.39
CA SER A 292 -19.16 -11.90 -33.92
C SER A 292 -19.01 -10.91 -32.75
N TRP A 293 -19.89 -9.91 -32.68
CA TRP A 293 -19.92 -8.90 -31.61
C TRP A 293 -20.68 -9.38 -30.35
N SER A 294 -21.45 -10.47 -30.43
CA SER A 294 -22.20 -11.03 -29.28
C SER A 294 -21.33 -11.19 -28.02
N PRO A 295 -20.11 -11.78 -28.08
CA PRO A 295 -19.27 -11.91 -26.89
C PRO A 295 -18.77 -10.57 -26.35
N ASP A 296 -18.58 -9.57 -27.22
CA ASP A 296 -18.14 -8.23 -26.83
C ASP A 296 -19.29 -7.49 -26.09
N VAL A 297 -20.53 -7.62 -26.59
CA VAL A 297 -21.74 -7.09 -25.92
C VAL A 297 -21.98 -7.79 -24.57
N GLU A 298 -21.82 -9.12 -24.51
CA GLU A 298 -21.93 -9.90 -23.27
C GLU A 298 -20.88 -9.43 -22.23
N ARG A 299 -19.61 -9.30 -22.63
CA ARG A 299 -18.54 -8.78 -21.75
C ARG A 299 -18.82 -7.36 -21.28
N LEU A 300 -19.31 -6.48 -22.16
CA LEU A 300 -19.65 -5.11 -21.80
C LEU A 300 -20.79 -5.07 -20.78
N ASN A 301 -21.79 -5.95 -20.91
CA ASN A 301 -22.85 -6.09 -19.92
C ASN A 301 -22.32 -6.58 -18.57
N ASP A 302 -21.43 -7.58 -18.57
CA ASP A 302 -20.79 -8.09 -17.34
C ASP A 302 -19.97 -7.00 -16.63
N LEU A 303 -19.23 -6.18 -17.39
CA LEU A 303 -18.56 -4.99 -16.86
C LEU A 303 -19.56 -3.99 -16.29
N GLY A 304 -20.68 -3.75 -16.99
CA GLY A 304 -21.73 -2.85 -16.55
C GLY A 304 -22.44 -3.26 -15.26
N TYR A 305 -22.45 -4.55 -14.92
CA TYR A 305 -22.94 -5.04 -13.62
C TYR A 305 -21.92 -4.86 -12.48
N ARG A 306 -20.62 -4.85 -12.81
CA ARG A 306 -19.53 -4.77 -11.83
C ARG A 306 -19.13 -3.33 -11.53
N LEU A 307 -19.27 -2.42 -12.49
CA LEU A 307 -18.89 -1.03 -12.38
C LEU A 307 -20.06 -0.18 -11.88
N PRO A 308 -19.81 0.80 -10.99
CA PRO A 308 -20.82 1.80 -10.64
C PRO A 308 -21.02 2.76 -11.81
N LEU A 309 -22.01 2.46 -12.66
CA LEU A 309 -22.34 3.27 -13.84
C LEU A 309 -23.20 4.49 -13.49
N SER A 310 -22.97 5.61 -14.19
CA SER A 310 -23.88 6.75 -14.18
C SER A 310 -25.21 6.42 -14.86
N ASP A 311 -26.26 7.20 -14.57
CA ASP A 311 -27.56 7.03 -15.22
C ASP A 311 -27.48 7.16 -16.74
N HIS A 312 -26.60 8.02 -17.23
CA HIS A 312 -26.33 8.19 -18.65
C HIS A 312 -25.71 6.91 -19.25
N GLN A 313 -24.62 6.41 -18.64
CA GLN A 313 -23.94 5.20 -19.08
C GLN A 313 -24.87 3.97 -19.08
N ARG A 314 -25.71 3.85 -18.03
CA ARG A 314 -26.70 2.76 -17.94
C ARG A 314 -27.74 2.83 -19.05
N LYS A 315 -28.27 4.03 -19.34
CA LYS A 315 -29.21 4.23 -20.45
C LYS A 315 -28.56 3.95 -21.80
N HIS A 316 -27.30 4.35 -21.98
CA HIS A 316 -26.55 4.11 -23.21
C HIS A 316 -26.34 2.60 -23.43
N LEU A 317 -25.88 1.85 -22.41
CA LEU A 317 -25.77 0.39 -22.48
C LEU A 317 -27.11 -0.30 -22.76
N GLN A 318 -28.20 0.15 -22.15
CA GLN A 318 -29.55 -0.36 -22.46
C GLN A 318 -29.97 -0.06 -23.91
N GLY A 319 -29.61 1.12 -24.43
CA GLY A 319 -29.82 1.52 -25.81
C GLY A 319 -29.08 0.60 -26.79
N LEU A 320 -27.78 0.39 -26.58
CA LEU A 320 -26.96 -0.55 -27.35
C LEU A 320 -27.56 -1.96 -27.36
N ASN A 321 -27.94 -2.48 -26.19
CA ASN A 321 -28.54 -3.81 -26.11
C ASN A 321 -29.85 -3.90 -26.92
N ARG A 322 -30.70 -2.87 -26.88
CA ARG A 322 -31.95 -2.87 -27.66
C ARG A 322 -31.66 -2.82 -29.16
N THR A 323 -30.80 -1.91 -29.60
CA THR A 323 -30.46 -1.74 -31.02
C THR A 323 -29.81 -3.00 -31.58
N TRP A 324 -28.82 -3.57 -30.89
CA TRP A 324 -28.16 -4.82 -31.31
C TRP A 324 -29.15 -6.00 -31.40
N ASN A 325 -30.03 -6.17 -30.42
CA ASN A 325 -31.05 -7.24 -30.44
C ASN A 325 -32.03 -7.07 -31.60
N THR A 326 -32.56 -5.86 -31.79
CA THR A 326 -33.51 -5.54 -32.88
C THR A 326 -32.86 -5.73 -34.24
N LEU A 327 -31.63 -5.23 -34.42
CA LEU A 327 -30.87 -5.32 -35.66
C LEU A 327 -30.53 -6.78 -36.02
N SER A 328 -30.12 -7.56 -35.03
CA SER A 328 -29.85 -9.00 -35.18
C SER A 328 -31.10 -9.76 -35.61
N ALA A 329 -32.23 -9.55 -34.91
CA ALA A 329 -33.50 -10.18 -35.24
C ALA A 329 -33.98 -9.83 -36.66
N HIS A 330 -33.94 -8.55 -37.04
CA HIS A 330 -34.37 -8.11 -38.38
C HIS A 330 -33.46 -8.66 -39.49
N THR A 331 -32.15 -8.70 -39.26
CA THR A 331 -31.20 -9.25 -40.24
C THR A 331 -31.48 -10.73 -40.48
N ILE A 332 -31.67 -11.51 -39.41
CA ILE A 332 -32.00 -12.95 -39.47
C ILE A 332 -33.35 -13.16 -40.19
N GLU A 333 -34.37 -12.38 -39.85
CA GLU A 333 -35.70 -12.48 -40.45
C GLU A 333 -35.65 -12.23 -41.97
N ARG A 334 -34.98 -11.16 -42.40
CA ARG A 334 -34.87 -10.78 -43.82
C ARG A 334 -34.06 -11.80 -44.61
N TYR A 335 -32.94 -12.26 -44.05
CA TYR A 335 -32.15 -13.31 -44.66
C TYR A 335 -32.99 -14.59 -44.83
N SER A 336 -33.72 -15.00 -43.79
CA SER A 336 -34.57 -16.20 -43.81
C SER A 336 -35.67 -16.09 -44.87
N LYS A 337 -36.33 -14.93 -45.00
CA LYS A 337 -37.36 -14.69 -46.03
C LYS A 337 -36.78 -14.81 -47.44
N LEU A 338 -35.65 -14.16 -47.71
CA LEU A 338 -35.01 -14.24 -49.03
C LEU A 338 -34.52 -15.66 -49.33
N GLN A 339 -33.94 -16.34 -48.36
CA GLN A 339 -33.52 -17.73 -48.50
C GLN A 339 -34.70 -18.65 -48.82
N ALA A 340 -35.85 -18.49 -48.15
CA ALA A 340 -37.06 -19.25 -48.48
C ALA A 340 -37.51 -19.02 -49.93
N THR A 341 -37.48 -17.77 -50.42
CA THR A 341 -37.81 -17.47 -51.83
C THR A 341 -36.80 -18.06 -52.82
N HIS A 342 -35.51 -18.08 -52.46
CA HIS A 342 -34.46 -18.70 -53.26
C HIS A 342 -34.65 -20.21 -53.35
N LEU A 343 -34.93 -20.86 -52.22
CA LEU A 343 -35.15 -22.30 -52.13
C LEU A 343 -36.35 -22.77 -52.96
N GLN A 344 -37.42 -21.97 -53.09
CA GLN A 344 -38.56 -22.34 -53.95
C GLN A 344 -38.19 -22.58 -55.42
N ARG A 345 -37.05 -22.04 -55.89
CA ARG A 345 -36.57 -22.18 -57.27
C ARG A 345 -35.65 -23.38 -57.47
N LEU A 346 -35.15 -23.97 -56.38
CA LEU A 346 -34.28 -25.15 -56.44
C LEU A 346 -35.13 -26.43 -56.50
N SER A 347 -34.63 -27.42 -57.20
CA SER A 347 -35.14 -28.79 -57.17
C SER A 347 -34.88 -29.44 -55.80
N PHE A 348 -35.61 -30.52 -55.52
CA PHE A 348 -35.40 -31.30 -54.29
C PHE A 348 -33.96 -31.82 -54.17
N LEU A 349 -33.37 -32.29 -55.27
CA LEU A 349 -32.01 -32.81 -55.29
C LEU A 349 -30.97 -31.71 -55.00
N GLU A 350 -31.08 -30.55 -55.65
CA GLU A 350 -30.19 -29.40 -55.39
C GLU A 350 -30.26 -28.93 -53.92
N LYS A 351 -31.43 -28.99 -53.29
CA LYS A 351 -31.58 -28.68 -51.86
C LYS A 351 -30.87 -29.72 -50.99
N CYS A 352 -31.03 -31.01 -51.30
CA CYS A 352 -30.39 -32.09 -50.56
C CYS A 352 -28.86 -32.04 -50.69
N GLU A 353 -28.33 -31.75 -51.88
CA GLU A 353 -26.89 -31.56 -52.12
C GLU A 353 -26.35 -30.40 -51.28
N ALA A 354 -27.00 -29.23 -51.36
CA ALA A 354 -26.60 -28.06 -50.57
C ALA A 354 -26.66 -28.30 -49.04
N TRP A 355 -27.59 -29.15 -48.59
CA TRP A 355 -27.70 -29.53 -47.18
C TRP A 355 -26.63 -30.55 -46.75
N LEU A 356 -26.35 -31.55 -47.59
CA LEU A 356 -25.29 -32.53 -47.36
C LEU A 356 -23.91 -31.86 -47.28
N ASP A 357 -23.59 -30.98 -48.24
CA ASP A 357 -22.35 -30.21 -48.24
C ASP A 357 -22.19 -29.39 -46.95
N PHE A 358 -23.29 -28.78 -46.50
CA PHE A 358 -23.31 -28.02 -45.26
C PHE A 358 -23.14 -28.91 -44.02
N LEU A 359 -23.77 -30.08 -43.96
CA LEU A 359 -23.61 -31.02 -42.85
C LEU A 359 -22.15 -31.51 -42.74
N SER A 360 -21.54 -31.90 -43.87
CA SER A 360 -20.14 -32.34 -43.89
C SER A 360 -19.18 -31.24 -43.43
N CYS A 361 -19.32 -30.02 -43.93
CA CYS A 361 -18.53 -28.87 -43.47
C CYS A 361 -18.76 -28.56 -41.97
N SER A 362 -19.98 -28.75 -41.49
CA SER A 362 -20.31 -28.54 -40.07
C SER A 362 -19.66 -29.58 -39.17
N GLU A 363 -19.62 -30.85 -39.58
CA GLU A 363 -18.95 -31.93 -38.86
C GLU A 363 -17.43 -31.68 -38.77
N GLU A 364 -16.80 -31.25 -39.87
CA GLU A 364 -15.38 -30.88 -39.89
C GLU A 364 -15.06 -29.72 -38.93
N ARG A 365 -15.90 -28.68 -38.92
CA ARG A 365 -15.73 -27.54 -37.99
C ARG A 365 -15.91 -27.92 -36.53
N LEU A 366 -16.79 -28.88 -36.24
CA LEU A 366 -16.99 -29.40 -34.88
C LEU A 366 -15.85 -30.30 -34.43
N ALA A 367 -15.14 -30.94 -35.35
CA ALA A 367 -14.01 -31.82 -35.07
C ALA A 367 -12.71 -31.08 -34.70
N VAL A 368 -12.61 -29.77 -34.97
CA VAL A 368 -11.45 -28.94 -34.60
C VAL A 368 -11.19 -29.04 -33.09
N GLU A 369 -9.95 -29.25 -32.65
CA GLU A 369 -9.66 -29.37 -31.22
C GLU A 369 -9.95 -28.07 -30.45
N ILE A 370 -10.42 -28.20 -29.20
CA ILE A 370 -10.63 -27.05 -28.30
C ILE A 370 -9.27 -26.71 -27.68
N SER A 371 -8.86 -25.44 -27.78
CA SER A 371 -7.58 -24.98 -27.25
C SER A 371 -7.61 -24.90 -25.73
N GLY A 372 -6.47 -25.18 -25.09
CA GLY A 372 -6.29 -24.99 -23.66
C GLY A 372 -5.90 -23.56 -23.25
N ASN A 373 -5.49 -22.72 -24.20
CA ASN A 373 -5.04 -21.35 -23.98
C ASN A 373 -6.20 -20.35 -23.95
N HIS A 374 -6.22 -19.44 -22.97
CA HIS A 374 -7.26 -18.41 -22.82
C HIS A 374 -7.48 -17.55 -24.07
N HIS A 375 -6.41 -17.04 -24.69
CA HIS A 375 -6.53 -16.16 -25.85
C HIS A 375 -7.13 -16.90 -27.06
N SER A 376 -6.67 -18.13 -27.31
CA SER A 376 -7.18 -18.98 -28.38
C SER A 376 -8.63 -19.40 -28.13
N LEU A 377 -9.02 -19.64 -26.88
CA LEU A 377 -10.40 -19.92 -26.49
C LEU A 377 -11.35 -18.76 -26.80
N LEU A 378 -10.92 -17.51 -26.58
CA LEU A 378 -11.71 -16.32 -26.94
C LEU A 378 -11.96 -16.26 -28.46
N GLN A 379 -10.94 -16.58 -29.26
CA GLN A 379 -11.09 -16.66 -30.72
C GLN A 379 -12.03 -17.80 -31.11
N GLN A 380 -11.85 -18.99 -30.53
CA GLN A 380 -12.73 -20.14 -30.79
C GLN A 380 -14.18 -19.88 -30.39
N GLN A 381 -14.44 -19.10 -29.34
CA GLN A 381 -15.78 -18.67 -28.97
C GLN A 381 -16.39 -17.78 -30.07
N LYS A 382 -15.64 -16.80 -30.59
CA LYS A 382 -16.09 -15.95 -31.70
C LYS A 382 -16.38 -16.78 -32.96
N ASP A 383 -15.46 -17.66 -33.35
CA ASP A 383 -15.62 -18.55 -34.50
C ASP A 383 -16.81 -19.50 -34.33
N HIS A 384 -17.08 -19.94 -33.11
CA HIS A 384 -18.21 -20.80 -32.79
C HIS A 384 -19.55 -20.04 -32.81
N LYS A 385 -19.61 -18.78 -32.35
CA LYS A 385 -20.81 -17.94 -32.50
C LYS A 385 -21.13 -17.69 -33.98
N LEU A 386 -20.10 -17.45 -34.81
CA LEU A 386 -20.24 -17.36 -36.26
C LEU A 386 -20.78 -18.67 -36.87
N PHE A 387 -20.24 -19.81 -36.45
CA PHE A 387 -20.74 -21.12 -36.85
C PHE A 387 -22.22 -21.31 -36.49
N GLN A 388 -22.62 -20.97 -35.26
CA GLN A 388 -24.00 -21.07 -34.82
C GLN A 388 -24.93 -20.18 -35.64
N ALA A 389 -24.55 -18.93 -35.89
CA ALA A 389 -25.33 -18.03 -36.74
C ALA A 389 -25.53 -18.61 -38.14
N GLU A 390 -24.48 -19.18 -38.73
CA GLU A 390 -24.57 -19.87 -40.00
C GLU A 390 -25.49 -21.09 -39.93
N MET A 391 -25.38 -21.92 -38.89
CA MET A 391 -26.28 -23.06 -38.65
C MET A 391 -27.75 -22.64 -38.57
N PHE A 392 -28.07 -21.63 -37.77
CA PHE A 392 -29.43 -21.11 -37.64
C PHE A 392 -29.94 -20.55 -38.96
N SER A 393 -29.08 -19.86 -39.71
CA SER A 393 -29.42 -19.32 -41.03
C SER A 393 -29.73 -20.40 -42.08
N ARG A 394 -29.40 -21.68 -41.82
CA ARG A 394 -29.65 -22.77 -42.77
C ARG A 394 -30.93 -23.55 -42.47
N GLN A 395 -31.64 -23.24 -41.37
CA GLN A 395 -32.86 -23.96 -40.98
C GLN A 395 -33.95 -23.97 -42.06
N GLN A 396 -34.07 -22.91 -42.88
CA GLN A 396 -35.05 -22.89 -43.98
C GLN A 396 -34.77 -23.95 -45.05
N ILE A 397 -33.52 -24.36 -45.24
CA ILE A 397 -33.17 -25.44 -46.17
C ILE A 397 -33.78 -26.75 -45.68
N LEU A 398 -33.60 -27.07 -44.39
CA LEU A 398 -34.18 -28.26 -43.78
C LEU A 398 -35.71 -28.24 -43.84
N TYR A 399 -36.35 -27.11 -43.53
CA TYR A 399 -37.80 -26.98 -43.64
C TYR A 399 -38.30 -27.19 -45.07
N SER A 400 -37.60 -26.64 -46.07
CA SER A 400 -37.95 -26.85 -47.48
C SER A 400 -37.76 -28.30 -47.91
N ILE A 401 -36.66 -28.96 -47.52
CA ILE A 401 -36.40 -30.38 -47.82
C ILE A 401 -37.48 -31.25 -47.18
N THR A 402 -37.83 -30.97 -45.92
CA THR A 402 -38.86 -31.74 -45.20
C THR A 402 -40.22 -31.58 -45.86
N SER A 403 -40.61 -30.36 -46.25
CA SER A 403 -41.87 -30.08 -46.94
C SER A 403 -41.93 -30.76 -48.32
N ASP A 404 -40.88 -30.63 -49.12
CA ASP A 404 -40.79 -31.26 -50.43
C ASP A 404 -40.75 -32.79 -50.32
N GLY A 405 -40.04 -33.32 -49.31
CA GLY A 405 -39.94 -34.73 -49.00
C GLY A 405 -41.30 -35.35 -48.67
N HIS A 406 -42.10 -34.72 -47.81
CA HIS A 406 -43.47 -35.17 -47.52
C HIS A 406 -44.35 -35.14 -48.76
N ARG A 407 -44.27 -34.08 -49.58
CA ARG A 407 -45.03 -33.99 -50.83
C ARG A 407 -44.68 -35.12 -51.79
N LEU A 408 -43.39 -35.45 -51.91
CA LEU A 408 -42.90 -36.53 -52.78
C LEU A 408 -43.26 -37.92 -52.24
N LEU A 409 -43.20 -38.15 -50.93
CA LEU A 409 -43.63 -39.39 -50.28
C LEU A 409 -45.10 -39.69 -50.58
N ASN A 410 -45.97 -38.70 -50.43
CA ASN A 410 -47.40 -38.82 -50.73
C ASN A 410 -47.71 -39.07 -52.22
N GLN A 411 -46.74 -38.83 -53.12
CA GLN A 411 -46.92 -39.01 -54.58
C GLN A 411 -46.32 -40.31 -55.11
N LYS A 412 -45.33 -40.89 -54.42
CA LYS A 412 -44.51 -41.99 -54.96
C LYS A 412 -44.47 -43.27 -54.12
N ASP A 413 -45.14 -43.33 -52.96
CA ASP A 413 -45.21 -44.50 -52.06
C ASP A 413 -43.87 -45.27 -51.96
N SER A 414 -42.79 -44.55 -51.59
CA SER A 414 -41.43 -45.11 -51.52
C SER A 414 -40.86 -45.00 -50.11
N GLU A 415 -40.80 -46.14 -49.40
CA GLU A 415 -40.26 -46.24 -48.03
C GLU A 415 -38.77 -45.89 -47.96
N ASP A 416 -37.97 -46.33 -48.95
CA ASP A 416 -36.52 -46.03 -49.06
C ASP A 416 -36.22 -44.53 -49.10
N PHE A 417 -37.10 -43.75 -49.73
CA PHE A 417 -36.97 -42.30 -49.80
C PHE A 417 -37.25 -41.65 -48.43
N GLY A 418 -38.23 -42.17 -47.68
CA GLY A 418 -38.56 -41.71 -46.34
C GLY A 418 -37.41 -41.93 -45.36
N LEU A 419 -36.74 -43.09 -45.45
CA LEU A 419 -35.56 -43.41 -44.63
C LEU A 419 -34.40 -42.42 -44.86
N LYS A 420 -34.16 -41.99 -46.11
CA LYS A 420 -33.10 -41.01 -46.43
C LYS A 420 -33.39 -39.62 -45.84
N VAL A 421 -34.65 -39.15 -45.89
CA VAL A 421 -35.05 -37.87 -45.28
C VAL A 421 -34.94 -37.93 -43.74
N ALA A 422 -35.28 -39.07 -43.14
CA ALA A 422 -35.12 -39.30 -41.71
C ALA A 422 -33.63 -39.30 -41.29
N LEU A 423 -32.75 -39.91 -42.09
CA LEU A 423 -31.31 -39.93 -41.84
C LEU A 423 -30.70 -38.52 -41.84
N LEU A 424 -31.04 -37.68 -42.83
CA LEU A 424 -30.59 -36.28 -42.89
C LEU A 424 -31.03 -35.47 -41.67
N SER A 425 -32.26 -35.71 -41.22
CA SER A 425 -32.80 -35.08 -40.01
C SER A 425 -32.05 -35.54 -38.76
N HIS A 426 -31.73 -36.83 -38.68
CA HIS A 426 -30.96 -37.40 -37.57
C HIS A 426 -29.51 -36.86 -37.51
N GLN A 427 -28.83 -36.78 -38.67
CA GLN A 427 -27.48 -36.19 -38.77
C GLN A 427 -27.47 -34.74 -38.31
N TRP A 428 -28.43 -33.93 -38.76
CA TRP A 428 -28.58 -32.55 -38.30
C TRP A 428 -28.74 -32.45 -36.79
N GLN A 429 -29.57 -33.30 -36.18
CA GLN A 429 -29.71 -33.34 -34.71
C GLN A 429 -28.38 -33.72 -34.03
N GLY A 430 -27.56 -34.57 -34.65
CA GLY A 430 -26.19 -34.86 -34.21
C GLY A 430 -25.31 -33.61 -34.20
N VAL A 431 -25.27 -32.86 -35.32
CA VAL A 431 -24.51 -31.60 -35.45
C VAL A 431 -25.00 -30.57 -34.42
N VAL A 432 -26.31 -30.41 -34.23
CA VAL A 432 -26.88 -29.49 -33.22
C VAL A 432 -26.42 -29.84 -31.81
N ARG A 433 -26.48 -31.12 -31.42
CA ARG A 433 -25.99 -31.57 -30.12
C ARG A 433 -24.48 -31.35 -29.96
N GLY A 434 -23.70 -31.67 -31.00
CA GLY A 434 -22.25 -31.46 -31.01
C GLY A 434 -21.87 -29.99 -30.86
N ALA A 435 -22.60 -29.09 -31.53
CA ALA A 435 -22.42 -27.65 -31.40
C ALA A 435 -22.72 -27.16 -29.97
N GLN A 436 -23.85 -27.58 -29.38
CA GLN A 436 -24.20 -27.23 -28.01
C GLN A 436 -23.18 -27.75 -26.99
N GLN A 437 -22.71 -29.00 -27.15
CA GLN A 437 -21.69 -29.57 -26.29
C GLN A 437 -20.37 -28.80 -26.40
N ARG A 438 -19.91 -28.50 -27.63
CA ARG A 438 -18.70 -27.72 -27.87
C ARG A 438 -18.79 -26.34 -27.23
N GLN A 439 -19.91 -25.65 -27.39
CA GLN A 439 -20.15 -24.36 -26.74
C GLN A 439 -20.02 -24.48 -25.21
N GLY A 440 -20.69 -25.48 -24.61
CA GLY A 440 -20.65 -25.70 -23.17
C GLY A 440 -19.23 -25.92 -22.65
N VAL A 441 -18.39 -26.64 -23.39
CA VAL A 441 -16.98 -26.83 -23.02
C VAL A 441 -16.20 -25.52 -23.12
N ILE A 442 -16.28 -24.80 -24.25
CA ILE A 442 -15.57 -23.51 -24.44
C ILE A 442 -15.96 -22.50 -23.36
N ASP A 443 -17.27 -22.32 -23.12
CA ASP A 443 -17.77 -21.37 -22.12
C ASP A 443 -17.35 -21.78 -20.70
N SER A 444 -17.30 -23.08 -20.39
CA SER A 444 -16.83 -23.55 -19.08
C SER A 444 -15.34 -23.25 -18.85
N LEU A 445 -14.49 -23.45 -19.87
CA LEU A 445 -13.06 -23.21 -19.79
C LEU A 445 -12.76 -21.71 -19.69
N LEU A 446 -13.47 -20.88 -20.46
CA LEU A 446 -13.35 -19.42 -20.38
C LEU A 446 -13.68 -18.92 -18.97
N ARG A 447 -14.78 -19.39 -18.36
CA ARG A 447 -15.14 -19.04 -16.97
C ARG A 447 -14.07 -19.47 -15.96
N GLN A 448 -13.47 -20.65 -16.14
CA GLN A 448 -12.38 -21.11 -15.26
C GLN A 448 -11.14 -20.21 -15.38
N TRP A 449 -10.76 -19.84 -16.61
CA TRP A 449 -9.65 -18.92 -16.85
C TRP A 449 -9.92 -17.54 -16.26
N GLU A 450 -11.10 -16.97 -16.48
CA GLU A 450 -11.51 -15.67 -15.91
C GLU A 450 -11.49 -15.71 -14.38
N HIS A 451 -12.01 -16.78 -13.77
CA HIS A 451 -11.98 -16.98 -12.34
C HIS A 451 -10.54 -17.03 -11.79
N TYR A 452 -9.65 -17.82 -12.41
CA TYR A 452 -8.24 -17.89 -12.04
C TYR A 452 -7.56 -16.53 -12.13
N ARG A 453 -7.69 -15.84 -13.27
CA ARG A 453 -7.07 -14.52 -13.49
C ARG A 453 -7.57 -13.48 -12.49
N HIS A 454 -8.87 -13.49 -12.17
CA HIS A 454 -9.44 -12.59 -11.17
C HIS A 454 -8.85 -12.84 -9.77
N LEU A 455 -8.84 -14.10 -9.32
CA LEU A 455 -8.27 -14.46 -8.03
C LEU A 455 -6.77 -14.14 -7.96
N LEU A 456 -6.03 -14.45 -9.02
CA LEU A 456 -4.61 -14.19 -9.15
C LEU A 456 -4.30 -12.70 -9.02
N ALA A 457 -4.97 -11.86 -9.81
CA ALA A 457 -4.78 -10.41 -9.78
C ALA A 457 -5.07 -9.83 -8.39
N LYS A 458 -6.13 -10.31 -7.73
CA LYS A 458 -6.48 -9.89 -6.36
C LYS A 458 -5.41 -10.28 -5.34
N LEU A 459 -4.87 -11.49 -5.42
CA LEU A 459 -3.82 -11.97 -4.52
C LEU A 459 -2.50 -11.22 -4.73
N LEU A 460 -2.08 -11.02 -5.98
CA LEU A 460 -0.85 -10.31 -6.29
C LEU A 460 -0.91 -8.86 -5.82
N ARG A 461 -2.02 -8.16 -6.08
CA ARG A 461 -2.26 -6.80 -5.58
C ARG A 461 -2.14 -6.74 -4.05
N TRP A 462 -2.75 -7.69 -3.35
CA TRP A 462 -2.67 -7.75 -1.89
C TRP A 462 -1.24 -8.02 -1.41
N LEU A 463 -0.49 -8.91 -2.08
CA LEU A 463 0.92 -9.18 -1.75
C LEU A 463 1.80 -7.94 -1.94
N ASP A 464 1.57 -7.17 -3.00
CA ASP A 464 2.28 -5.92 -3.28
C ASP A 464 1.94 -4.85 -2.22
N GLU A 465 0.65 -4.67 -1.87
CA GLU A 465 0.22 -3.78 -0.77
C GLU A 465 0.86 -4.17 0.57
N ALA A 466 0.91 -5.46 0.88
CA ALA A 466 1.51 -5.98 2.11
C ALA A 466 3.04 -5.81 2.14
N ALA A 467 3.70 -5.86 0.97
CA ALA A 467 5.14 -5.63 0.81
C ALA A 467 5.52 -4.14 0.94
N LEU A 468 4.67 -3.22 0.48
CA LEU A 468 4.86 -1.76 0.54
C LEU A 468 4.85 -1.17 1.96
N HIS A 469 4.44 -1.93 2.98
CA HIS A 469 4.48 -1.46 4.37
C HIS A 469 5.94 -1.31 4.83
N PRO A 470 6.43 -0.07 5.03
CA PRO A 470 7.84 0.21 5.17
C PRO A 470 8.48 -0.64 6.26
N HIS A 471 9.59 -1.26 5.91
CA HIS A 471 10.49 -1.88 6.86
C HIS A 471 11.26 -0.77 7.57
N THR A 472 10.63 -0.14 8.57
CA THR A 472 11.33 0.79 9.45
C THR A 472 12.24 0.00 10.38
N GLY A 473 13.43 -0.30 9.91
CA GLY A 473 14.47 -0.94 10.69
C GLY A 473 15.82 -0.84 9.99
N GLN A 474 16.56 0.24 10.27
CA GLN A 474 17.99 0.31 10.00
C GLN A 474 18.66 -0.94 10.62
N GLN A 475 19.29 -1.76 9.78
CA GLN A 475 20.16 -2.81 10.25
C GLN A 475 21.40 -2.14 10.88
N GLY A 476 21.61 -2.35 12.19
CA GLY A 476 22.86 -1.98 12.87
C GLY A 476 22.80 -0.90 13.95
N ALA A 477 21.69 -0.19 14.15
CA ALA A 477 21.56 0.78 15.25
C ALA A 477 21.09 0.10 16.55
N PRO A 478 21.53 0.55 17.75
CA PRO A 478 21.02 0.03 19.02
C PRO A 478 19.54 0.41 19.20
N VAL A 479 18.64 -0.48 18.76
CA VAL A 479 17.18 -0.32 18.84
C VAL A 479 16.75 -0.21 20.32
N ALA A 480 15.89 0.71 20.75
CA ALA A 480 15.41 0.67 22.15
C ALA A 480 14.55 -0.59 22.43
N LEU A 481 14.50 -1.11 23.65
CA LEU A 481 13.74 -2.34 23.97
C LEU A 481 12.24 -2.18 23.66
N GLN A 482 11.69 -0.98 23.90
CA GLN A 482 10.31 -0.64 23.50
C GLN A 482 10.11 -0.68 21.97
N GLN A 483 11.13 -0.29 21.20
CA GLN A 483 11.06 -0.32 19.74
C GLN A 483 11.09 -1.74 19.18
N ALA A 484 11.88 -2.63 19.79
CA ALA A 484 11.85 -4.05 19.47
C ALA A 484 10.49 -4.70 19.79
N ARG A 485 9.80 -4.27 20.85
CA ARG A 485 8.43 -4.75 21.16
C ARG A 485 7.39 -4.27 20.14
N ARG A 486 7.39 -2.98 19.80
CA ARG A 486 6.45 -2.41 18.80
C ARG A 486 6.63 -3.04 17.42
N THR A 487 7.89 -3.25 17.00
CA THR A 487 8.19 -3.94 15.72
C THR A 487 7.74 -5.40 15.75
N LEU A 488 7.86 -6.08 16.88
CA LEU A 488 7.32 -7.42 17.07
C LEU A 488 5.78 -7.45 16.93
N ASP A 489 5.07 -6.51 17.57
CA ASP A 489 3.61 -6.42 17.46
C ASP A 489 3.17 -6.20 16.00
N HIS A 490 3.89 -5.37 15.25
CA HIS A 490 3.64 -5.13 13.84
C HIS A 490 3.87 -6.38 12.98
N ILE A 491 4.93 -7.15 13.25
CA ILE A 491 5.20 -8.43 12.57
C ILE A 491 4.10 -9.45 12.89
N GLN A 492 3.65 -9.54 14.14
CA GLN A 492 2.56 -10.42 14.53
C GLN A 492 1.23 -10.04 13.84
N LEU A 493 0.96 -8.74 13.67
CA LEU A 493 -0.20 -8.29 12.91
C LEU A 493 -0.10 -8.72 11.44
N LYS A 494 1.06 -8.52 10.80
CA LYS A 494 1.30 -8.96 9.41
C LYS A 494 1.14 -10.48 9.27
N GLU A 495 1.64 -11.26 10.23
CA GLU A 495 1.45 -12.70 10.29
C GLU A 495 -0.05 -13.05 10.34
N ARG A 496 -0.84 -12.41 11.20
CA ARG A 496 -2.30 -12.63 11.25
C ARG A 496 -3.00 -12.25 9.94
N LEU A 497 -2.60 -11.15 9.29
CA LEU A 497 -3.16 -10.73 8.01
C LEU A 497 -2.83 -11.74 6.90
N LEU A 498 -1.60 -12.26 6.87
CA LEU A 498 -1.19 -13.31 5.94
C LEU A 498 -1.97 -14.60 6.18
N GLN A 499 -2.16 -15.01 7.44
CA GLN A 499 -2.98 -16.17 7.79
C GLN A 499 -4.43 -16.01 7.32
N ARG A 500 -5.01 -14.80 7.43
CA ARG A 500 -6.35 -14.52 6.88
C ARG A 500 -6.45 -14.66 5.36
N GLN A 501 -5.35 -14.42 4.65
CA GLN A 501 -5.30 -14.57 3.19
C GLN A 501 -4.92 -15.97 2.71
N GLN A 502 -4.61 -16.91 3.62
CA GLN A 502 -4.21 -18.26 3.26
C GLN A 502 -5.26 -18.96 2.39
N SER A 503 -6.55 -18.80 2.70
CA SER A 503 -7.63 -19.37 1.90
C SER A 503 -7.66 -18.79 0.49
N SER A 504 -7.40 -17.49 0.33
CA SER A 504 -7.34 -16.85 -0.99
C SER A 504 -6.17 -17.39 -1.82
N TYR A 505 -5.01 -17.60 -1.20
CA TYR A 505 -3.85 -18.22 -1.85
C TYR A 505 -4.17 -19.66 -2.29
N ILE A 506 -4.78 -20.46 -1.42
CA ILE A 506 -5.18 -21.84 -1.73
C ILE A 506 -6.13 -21.85 -2.93
N LEU A 507 -7.15 -20.98 -2.94
CA LEU A 507 -8.11 -20.88 -4.05
C LEU A 507 -7.43 -20.53 -5.39
N VAL A 508 -6.45 -19.62 -5.40
CA VAL A 508 -5.67 -19.30 -6.62
C VAL A 508 -4.92 -20.53 -7.13
N VAL A 509 -4.21 -21.23 -6.24
CA VAL A 509 -3.42 -22.40 -6.61
C VAL A 509 -4.31 -23.55 -7.06
N GLU A 510 -5.45 -23.78 -6.40
CA GLU A 510 -6.42 -24.79 -6.79
C GLU A 510 -7.04 -24.48 -8.15
N ALA A 511 -7.48 -23.24 -8.40
CA ALA A 511 -8.02 -22.83 -9.69
C ALA A 511 -7.00 -23.00 -10.83
N GLY A 512 -5.74 -22.66 -10.61
CA GLY A 512 -4.69 -22.90 -11.62
C GLY A 512 -4.40 -24.39 -11.82
N ARG A 513 -4.41 -25.21 -10.76
CA ARG A 513 -4.26 -26.67 -10.88
C ARG A 513 -5.42 -27.33 -11.62
N THR A 514 -6.65 -26.87 -11.42
CA THR A 514 -7.80 -27.38 -12.19
C THR A 514 -7.67 -27.02 -13.66
N LEU A 515 -7.18 -25.83 -13.98
CA LEU A 515 -6.92 -25.43 -15.36
C LEU A 515 -5.88 -26.34 -16.02
N LEU A 516 -4.78 -26.67 -15.33
CA LEU A 516 -3.72 -27.56 -15.85
C LEU A 516 -4.22 -28.93 -16.34
N LEU A 517 -5.39 -29.40 -15.91
CA LEU A 517 -6.01 -30.64 -16.40
C LEU A 517 -6.58 -30.50 -17.83
N SER A 518 -6.75 -29.27 -18.31
CA SER A 518 -7.43 -28.93 -19.56
C SER A 518 -6.58 -28.09 -20.52
N VAL A 519 -5.39 -27.66 -20.09
CA VAL A 519 -4.50 -26.82 -20.90
C VAL A 519 -3.71 -27.67 -21.91
N ASP A 520 -3.45 -27.12 -23.09
CA ASP A 520 -2.56 -27.70 -24.09
C ASP A 520 -1.07 -27.56 -23.67
N SER A 521 -0.21 -28.45 -24.17
CA SER A 521 1.22 -28.53 -23.78
C SER A 521 1.98 -27.20 -23.81
N ARG A 522 1.60 -26.28 -24.69
CA ARG A 522 2.23 -24.95 -24.82
C ARG A 522 1.82 -24.00 -23.71
N ALA A 523 0.53 -23.91 -23.39
CA ALA A 523 0.04 -23.03 -22.33
C ALA A 523 0.25 -23.64 -20.94
N GLU A 524 0.42 -24.97 -20.84
CA GLU A 524 0.76 -25.68 -19.60
C GLU A 524 2.04 -25.10 -18.97
N ALA A 525 3.11 -24.92 -19.76
CA ALA A 525 4.37 -24.37 -19.27
C ALA A 525 4.23 -22.93 -18.73
N SER A 526 3.43 -22.09 -19.41
CA SER A 526 3.17 -20.71 -18.97
C SER A 526 2.40 -20.68 -17.65
N LEU A 527 1.34 -21.49 -17.54
CA LEU A 527 0.53 -21.57 -16.33
C LEU A 527 1.31 -22.17 -15.16
N GLN A 528 2.17 -23.16 -15.42
CA GLN A 528 3.08 -23.71 -14.41
C GLN A 528 4.09 -22.66 -13.91
N ALA A 529 4.63 -21.83 -14.80
CA ALA A 529 5.52 -20.73 -14.42
C ALA A 529 4.80 -19.69 -13.54
N GLU A 530 3.59 -19.26 -13.91
CA GLU A 530 2.78 -18.33 -13.11
C GLU A 530 2.44 -18.90 -11.73
N LEU A 531 2.04 -20.18 -11.66
CA LEU A 531 1.78 -20.86 -10.39
C LEU A 531 3.05 -20.94 -9.53
N SER A 532 4.20 -21.22 -10.14
CA SER A 532 5.47 -21.30 -9.43
C SER A 532 5.87 -19.94 -8.84
N ASP A 533 5.73 -18.86 -9.61
CA ASP A 533 5.99 -17.48 -9.14
C ASP A 533 5.09 -17.10 -7.95
N VAL A 534 3.78 -17.35 -8.06
CA VAL A 534 2.83 -17.04 -6.96
C VAL A 534 3.16 -17.82 -5.70
N GLN A 535 3.46 -19.12 -5.84
CA GLN A 535 3.86 -19.97 -4.72
C GLN A 535 5.17 -19.49 -4.09
N GLU A 536 6.13 -19.04 -4.90
CA GLU A 536 7.40 -18.51 -4.43
C GLU A 536 7.24 -17.19 -3.71
N ARG A 537 6.49 -16.23 -4.27
CA ARG A 537 6.17 -14.95 -3.60
C ARG A 537 5.49 -15.17 -2.25
N TRP A 538 4.51 -16.08 -2.19
CA TRP A 538 3.83 -16.43 -0.95
C TRP A 538 4.78 -17.07 0.07
N ARG A 539 5.60 -18.03 -0.35
CA ARG A 539 6.64 -18.66 0.50
C ARG A 539 7.63 -17.63 1.04
N ASN A 540 8.13 -16.75 0.17
CA ASN A 540 9.07 -15.69 0.54
C ASN A 540 8.46 -14.70 1.53
N ALA A 541 7.17 -14.36 1.40
CA ALA A 541 6.47 -13.51 2.37
C ALA A 541 6.40 -14.16 3.77
N ILE A 542 6.09 -15.46 3.85
CA ILE A 542 6.09 -16.22 5.11
C ILE A 542 7.49 -16.26 5.72
N LEU A 543 8.49 -16.71 4.94
CA LEU A 543 9.86 -16.90 5.42
C LEU A 543 10.46 -15.59 5.96
N ARG A 544 10.29 -14.48 5.25
CA ARG A 544 10.78 -13.16 5.68
C ARG A 544 10.14 -12.70 6.99
N LEU A 545 8.86 -12.99 7.21
CA LEU A 545 8.19 -12.66 8.48
C LEU A 545 8.70 -13.53 9.63
N ASP A 546 8.89 -14.82 9.40
CA ASP A 546 9.40 -15.76 10.39
C ASP A 546 10.86 -15.47 10.78
N GLU A 547 11.73 -15.17 9.81
CA GLU A 547 13.13 -14.79 10.06
C GLU A 547 13.19 -13.54 10.94
N ARG A 548 12.46 -12.47 10.57
CA ARG A 548 12.43 -11.24 11.36
C ARG A 548 11.85 -11.43 12.74
N LYS A 549 10.81 -12.26 12.87
CA LYS A 549 10.24 -12.61 14.17
C LYS A 549 11.30 -13.29 15.02
N LYS A 550 12.05 -14.27 14.49
CA LYS A 550 13.14 -14.96 15.21
C LYS A 550 14.24 -13.98 15.61
N ASP A 551 14.70 -13.13 14.69
CA ASP A 551 15.73 -12.13 14.95
C ASP A 551 15.33 -11.21 16.10
N LEU A 552 14.12 -10.65 16.09
CA LEU A 552 13.61 -9.81 17.16
C LEU A 552 13.48 -10.54 18.51
N HIS A 553 13.04 -11.81 18.50
CA HIS A 553 13.00 -12.61 19.73
C HIS A 553 14.40 -12.88 20.29
N THR A 554 15.39 -13.15 19.45
CA THR A 554 16.78 -13.35 19.91
C THR A 554 17.35 -12.06 20.49
N LEU A 555 17.15 -10.91 19.84
CA LEU A 555 17.56 -9.60 20.33
C LEU A 555 16.92 -9.26 21.69
N LEU A 556 15.63 -9.56 21.86
CA LEU A 556 14.92 -9.36 23.12
C LEU A 556 15.43 -10.28 24.24
N LYS A 557 15.74 -11.55 23.93
CA LYS A 557 16.30 -12.50 24.90
C LYS A 557 17.70 -12.08 25.38
N VAL A 558 18.61 -11.75 24.46
CA VAL A 558 20.00 -11.34 24.78
C VAL A 558 20.02 -10.12 25.69
N ARG A 559 19.13 -9.14 25.44
CA ARG A 559 19.05 -7.94 26.28
C ARG A 559 18.46 -8.16 27.66
N ASN A 560 17.45 -9.02 27.80
CA ASN A 560 16.91 -9.36 29.12
C ASN A 560 17.99 -10.02 29.99
N VAL A 561 18.86 -10.85 29.41
CA VAL A 561 20.01 -11.43 30.10
C VAL A 561 21.04 -10.36 30.48
N CYS A 562 21.38 -9.43 29.57
CA CYS A 562 22.33 -8.36 29.86
C CYS A 562 21.83 -7.36 30.93
N VAL A 563 20.53 -7.05 30.96
CA VAL A 563 19.95 -6.19 32.01
C VAL A 563 20.02 -6.87 33.38
N CYS A 564 19.75 -8.17 33.46
CA CYS A 564 19.93 -8.92 34.71
C CYS A 564 21.39 -8.94 35.18
N VAL A 565 22.35 -9.09 34.26
CA VAL A 565 23.78 -9.07 34.62
C VAL A 565 24.24 -7.67 35.08
N CYS A 566 23.82 -6.59 34.43
CA CYS A 566 24.19 -5.23 34.85
C CYS A 566 23.56 -4.83 36.19
N VAL A 567 22.34 -5.28 36.50
CA VAL A 567 21.72 -5.05 37.82
C VAL A 567 22.44 -5.85 38.92
N CYS A 568 22.95 -7.04 38.62
CA CYS A 568 23.74 -7.84 39.56
C CYS A 568 25.18 -7.35 39.77
N VAL A 569 25.73 -6.48 38.91
CA VAL A 569 27.08 -5.90 39.06
C VAL A 569 27.04 -4.52 39.74
N CYS A 570 25.87 -3.88 39.83
CA CYS A 570 25.68 -2.58 40.47
C CYS A 570 25.06 -2.65 41.88
N VAL A 571 24.81 -3.85 42.41
CA VAL A 571 24.48 -4.13 43.83
C VAL A 571 25.67 -4.86 44.43
#